data_AF-A0A6N9UUE2-F1
#
_entry.id   AF-A0A6N9UUE2-F1
#
_cell.length_a   1.000
_cell.length_b   1.000
_cell.length_c   1.000
_cell.angle_alpha   90.00
_cell.angle_beta   90.00
_cell.angle_gamma   90.00
#
_symmetry.space_group_name_H-M   'P 1'
#
loop_
_entity.id
_entity.type
_entity.pdbx_description
1 polymer ?
#
loop_
_entity_poly.entity_id
_entity_poly.type
_entity_poly.pdbx_seq_one_letter_code
_entity_poly.pdbx_strand_id
1 'polypeptide(L)'
;SRGPRPRSLLVPFATATAAAALVVASLFAVQAGRTRDELDTARDRAREIAHVLSAPDARAARGADERGRGVAVVASASEGRAVVTLSGYGEPPGDRVRQLWLMRPGAAPRSLGLFDGDTPLIASGLNRAATSLAVTVEPAGGSALPTTGPVVQLALESVGFGE
;
A
#
# COMPACT_ATOMS: atom_id res chain seq x y z
N SER A 1 -72.03 45.98 -1.29
CA SER A 1 -70.89 46.27 -2.20
C SER A 1 -69.76 45.29 -1.90
N ARG A 2 -69.35 44.46 -2.86
CA ARG A 2 -68.28 43.44 -2.73
C ARG A 2 -66.93 44.06 -3.16
N GLY A 3 -65.93 44.05 -2.29
CA GLY A 3 -64.53 44.38 -2.66
C GLY A 3 -63.76 43.13 -3.15
N PRO A 4 -62.73 43.28 -4.01
CA PRO A 4 -62.00 42.17 -4.60
C PRO A 4 -60.94 41.60 -3.62
N ARG A 5 -60.82 40.26 -3.59
CA ARG A 5 -59.77 39.55 -2.86
C ARG A 5 -58.55 39.35 -3.77
N PRO A 6 -57.33 39.76 -3.38
CA PRO A 6 -56.13 39.22 -3.98
C PRO A 6 -55.83 37.85 -3.34
N ARG A 7 -55.82 36.81 -4.17
CA ARG A 7 -55.35 35.46 -3.81
C ARG A 7 -53.84 35.55 -3.55
N SER A 8 -53.39 35.23 -2.34
CA SER A 8 -51.96 35.03 -2.11
C SER A 8 -51.54 33.73 -2.79
N LEU A 9 -50.67 33.85 -3.79
CA LEU A 9 -49.89 32.73 -4.30
C LEU A 9 -48.77 32.49 -3.30
N LEU A 10 -49.03 31.67 -2.28
CA LEU A 10 -47.96 31.08 -1.48
C LEU A 10 -47.26 30.04 -2.36
N VAL A 11 -46.17 30.44 -2.99
CA VAL A 11 -45.22 29.52 -3.60
C VAL A 11 -44.67 28.60 -2.48
N PRO A 12 -44.68 27.26 -2.64
CA PRO A 12 -44.27 26.36 -1.58
C PRO A 12 -42.74 26.38 -1.46
N PHE A 13 -42.22 26.99 -0.39
CA PHE A 13 -40.80 26.97 -0.03
C PHE A 13 -40.36 25.65 0.66
N ALA A 14 -41.24 24.64 0.73
CA ALA A 14 -41.01 23.42 1.52
C ALA A 14 -40.20 22.32 0.82
N THR A 15 -39.98 22.39 -0.49
CA THR A 15 -39.22 21.37 -1.24
C THR A 15 -37.71 21.65 -1.28
N ALA A 16 -37.29 22.92 -1.15
CA ALA A 16 -35.88 23.30 -1.21
C ALA A 16 -35.08 22.81 0.01
N THR A 17 -35.68 22.80 1.20
CA THR A 17 -35.01 22.38 2.46
C THR A 17 -34.84 20.88 2.58
N ALA A 18 -35.85 20.08 2.23
CA ALA A 18 -35.75 18.62 2.28
C ALA A 18 -34.75 18.08 1.24
N ALA A 19 -34.75 18.62 0.02
CA ALA A 19 -33.78 18.27 -1.01
C ALA A 19 -32.35 18.64 -0.60
N ALA A 20 -32.14 19.84 -0.05
CA ALA A 20 -30.83 20.27 0.45
C ALA A 20 -30.33 19.39 1.60
N ALA A 21 -31.18 19.01 2.55
CA ALA A 21 -30.83 18.13 3.66
C ALA A 21 -30.43 16.72 3.18
N LEU A 22 -31.13 16.16 2.18
CA LEU A 22 -30.77 14.88 1.58
C LEU A 22 -29.42 14.94 0.86
N VAL A 23 -29.13 16.02 0.13
CA VAL A 23 -27.81 16.21 -0.52
C VAL A 23 -26.71 16.27 0.52
N VAL A 24 -26.89 17.05 1.59
CA VAL A 24 -25.92 17.16 2.69
C VAL A 24 -25.73 15.82 3.40
N ALA A 25 -26.80 15.12 3.76
CA ALA A 25 -26.74 13.79 4.37
C ALA A 25 -26.03 12.78 3.44
N SER A 26 -26.27 12.85 2.13
CA SER A 26 -25.60 12.00 1.14
C SER A 26 -24.11 12.29 1.06
N LEU A 27 -23.70 13.56 1.05
CA LEU A 27 -22.29 13.96 1.09
C LEU A 27 -21.60 13.49 2.38
N PHE A 28 -22.26 13.64 3.53
CA PHE A 28 -21.75 13.13 4.82
C PHE A 28 -21.68 11.61 4.86
N ALA A 29 -22.68 10.88 4.34
CA ALA A 29 -22.65 9.43 4.27
C ALA A 29 -21.52 8.93 3.36
N VAL A 30 -21.32 9.57 2.21
CA VAL A 30 -20.20 9.26 1.30
C VAL A 30 -18.86 9.56 1.95
N GLN A 31 -18.72 10.72 2.61
CA GLN A 31 -17.48 11.10 3.29
C GLN A 31 -17.16 10.17 4.47
N ALA A 32 -18.15 9.83 5.28
CA ALA A 32 -18.01 8.90 6.40
C ALA A 32 -17.72 7.47 5.95
N GLY A 33 -18.25 7.05 4.79
CA GLY A 33 -17.91 5.78 4.14
C GLY A 33 -16.42 5.72 3.79
N ARG A 34 -15.92 6.72 3.05
CA ARG A 34 -14.50 6.78 2.66
C ARG A 34 -13.55 6.73 3.85
N THR A 35 -13.83 7.50 4.90
CA THR A 35 -12.99 7.50 6.11
C THR A 35 -13.00 6.15 6.83
N ARG A 36 -14.11 5.40 6.81
CA ARG A 36 -14.17 4.05 7.38
C ARG A 36 -13.39 3.06 6.52
N ASP A 37 -13.53 3.13 5.20
CA ASP A 37 -12.83 2.24 4.27
C ASP A 37 -11.30 2.39 4.37
N GLU A 38 -10.81 3.63 4.47
CA GLU A 38 -9.39 3.94 4.70
C GLU A 38 -8.89 3.35 6.03
N LEU A 39 -9.67 3.53 7.10
CA LEU A 39 -9.33 3.02 8.43
C LEU A 39 -9.31 1.48 8.46
N ASP A 40 -10.28 0.83 7.82
CA ASP A 40 -10.35 -0.62 7.77
C ASP A 40 -9.21 -1.20 6.92
N THR A 41 -8.87 -0.56 5.79
CA THR A 41 -7.67 -0.91 4.99
C THR A 41 -6.39 -0.78 5.81
N ALA A 42 -6.23 0.31 6.57
CA ALA A 42 -5.06 0.52 7.43
C ALA A 42 -4.99 -0.53 8.56
N ARG A 43 -6.13 -0.88 9.15
CA ARG A 43 -6.21 -1.93 10.19
C ARG A 43 -5.88 -3.30 9.65
N ASP A 44 -6.37 -3.65 8.46
CA ASP A 44 -6.09 -4.93 7.81
C ASP A 44 -4.58 -5.06 7.54
N ARG A 45 -3.97 -4.00 6.99
CA ARG A 45 -2.52 -3.96 6.75
C ARG A 45 -1.72 -4.06 8.06
N ALA A 46 -2.14 -3.37 9.12
CA ALA A 46 -1.49 -3.45 10.42
C ALA A 46 -1.59 -4.87 11.03
N ARG A 47 -2.75 -5.54 10.88
CA ARG A 47 -2.92 -6.93 11.31
C ARG A 47 -2.01 -7.88 10.54
N GLU A 48 -1.87 -7.69 9.23
CA GLU A 48 -1.00 -8.51 8.39
C GLU A 48 0.49 -8.32 8.72
N ILE A 49 0.93 -7.09 8.98
CA ILE A 49 2.28 -6.80 9.50
C ILE A 49 2.47 -7.48 10.86
N ALA A 50 1.55 -7.26 11.81
CA ALA A 50 1.63 -7.85 13.14
C ALA A 50 1.70 -9.39 13.09
N HIS A 51 0.93 -10.02 12.18
CA HIS A 51 0.95 -11.46 11.99
C HIS A 51 2.35 -11.96 11.63
N VAL A 52 3.03 -11.35 10.65
CA VAL A 52 4.41 -11.71 10.28
C VAL A 52 5.39 -11.45 11.44
N LEU A 53 5.29 -10.29 12.09
CA LEU A 53 6.19 -9.92 13.19
C LEU A 53 6.03 -10.82 14.43
N SER A 54 4.83 -11.36 14.65
CA SER A 54 4.52 -12.23 15.78
C SER A 54 4.82 -13.71 15.55
N ALA A 55 5.22 -14.10 14.32
CA ALA A 55 5.47 -15.49 13.99
C ALA A 55 6.64 -16.04 14.83
N PRO A 56 6.56 -17.28 15.35
CA PRO A 56 7.60 -17.84 16.22
C PRO A 56 8.99 -17.96 15.55
N ASP A 57 9.01 -18.06 14.22
CA ASP A 57 10.23 -18.14 13.41
C ASP A 57 10.60 -16.81 12.72
N ALA A 58 9.94 -15.71 13.10
CA ALA A 58 10.22 -14.40 12.54
C ALA A 58 11.67 -13.98 12.80
N ARG A 59 12.40 -13.67 11.73
CA ARG A 59 13.80 -13.22 11.79
C ARG A 59 13.98 -11.92 11.00
N ALA A 60 14.90 -11.08 11.46
CA ALA A 60 15.21 -9.81 10.84
C ALA A 60 16.54 -9.86 10.09
N ALA A 61 16.59 -9.22 8.92
CA ALA A 61 17.80 -8.96 8.17
C ALA A 61 17.77 -7.56 7.55
N ARG A 62 18.94 -7.02 7.22
CA ARG A 62 19.07 -5.70 6.61
C ARG A 62 20.21 -5.70 5.61
N GLY A 63 20.01 -4.98 4.50
CA GLY A 63 21.04 -4.65 3.52
C GLY A 63 21.10 -3.15 3.32
N ALA A 64 22.27 -2.62 2.98
CA ALA A 64 22.47 -1.20 2.71
C ALA A 64 23.40 -1.02 1.50
N ASP A 65 23.23 0.09 0.79
CA ASP A 65 24.16 0.54 -0.23
C ASP A 65 25.35 1.29 0.40
N GLU A 66 26.30 1.71 -0.44
CA GLU A 66 27.50 2.46 -0.02
C GLU A 66 27.19 3.80 0.67
N ARG A 67 25.97 4.32 0.50
CA ARG A 67 25.50 5.59 1.09
C ARG A 67 24.71 5.36 2.38
N GLY A 68 24.63 4.12 2.87
CA GLY A 68 23.87 3.75 4.07
C GLY A 68 22.35 3.67 3.88
N ARG A 69 21.86 3.81 2.64
CA ARG A 69 20.43 3.66 2.31
C ARG A 69 20.12 2.18 2.20
N GLY A 70 19.05 1.72 2.84
CA GLY A 70 18.89 0.29 3.05
C GLY A 70 17.49 -0.26 2.93
N VAL A 71 17.45 -1.57 2.76
CA VAL A 71 16.27 -2.42 2.86
C VAL A 71 16.33 -3.21 4.16
N ALA A 72 15.24 -3.23 4.91
CA ALA A 72 15.08 -4.08 6.09
C ALA A 72 13.96 -5.09 5.83
N VAL A 73 14.14 -6.30 6.37
CA VAL A 73 13.20 -7.39 6.23
C VAL A 73 12.97 -8.00 7.60
N VAL A 74 11.71 -8.23 7.96
CA VAL A 74 11.33 -9.22 8.97
C VAL A 74 10.52 -10.28 8.28
N ALA A 75 10.95 -11.54 8.33
CA ALA A 75 10.32 -12.61 7.59
C ALA A 75 10.07 -13.85 8.44
N SER A 76 8.97 -14.53 8.13
CA SER A 76 8.65 -15.87 8.62
C SER A 76 8.69 -16.82 7.44
N ALA A 77 9.60 -17.79 7.51
CA ALA A 77 9.77 -18.78 6.45
C ALA A 77 8.62 -19.80 6.44
N SER A 78 8.09 -20.15 7.61
CA SER A 78 6.93 -21.04 7.73
C SER A 78 5.65 -20.43 7.19
N GLU A 79 5.43 -19.13 7.38
CA GLU A 79 4.27 -18.41 6.82
C GLU A 79 4.47 -17.98 5.35
N GLY A 80 5.69 -18.10 4.82
CA GLY A 80 6.02 -17.67 3.45
C GLY A 80 5.79 -16.17 3.23
N ARG A 81 6.06 -15.37 4.26
CA ARG A 81 5.75 -13.93 4.31
C ARG A 81 6.90 -13.10 4.86
N ALA A 82 7.00 -11.86 4.39
CA ALA A 82 7.96 -10.89 4.89
C ALA A 82 7.38 -9.47 4.89
N VAL A 83 7.74 -8.69 5.91
CA VAL A 83 7.55 -7.23 5.94
C VAL A 83 8.86 -6.60 5.49
N VAL A 84 8.79 -5.77 4.46
CA VAL A 84 9.94 -5.15 3.80
C VAL A 84 9.82 -3.63 3.89
N THR A 85 10.85 -2.99 4.44
CA THR A 85 10.94 -1.53 4.52
C THR A 85 12.13 -1.04 3.72
N LEU A 86 11.96 0.12 3.10
CA LEU A 86 13.03 0.81 2.40
C LEU A 86 13.28 2.15 3.12
N SER A 87 14.54 2.57 3.20
CA SER A 87 14.91 3.76 3.97
C SER A 87 16.06 4.52 3.33
N GLY A 88 15.97 5.84 3.33
CA GLY A 88 17.02 6.75 2.83
C GLY A 88 17.03 6.97 1.32
N TYR A 89 16.09 6.40 0.57
CA TYR A 89 16.06 6.51 -0.90
C TYR A 89 15.27 7.73 -1.45
N GLY A 90 14.60 8.52 -0.60
CA GLY A 90 13.79 9.69 -1.04
C GLY A 90 12.67 9.29 -2.00
N GLU A 91 12.12 10.18 -2.81
CA GLU A 91 11.26 9.78 -3.95
C GLU A 91 12.15 9.65 -5.22
N PRO A 92 11.99 8.62 -6.07
CA PRO A 92 12.70 8.56 -7.34
C PRO A 92 12.37 9.77 -8.23
N PRO A 93 13.32 10.24 -9.06
CA PRO A 93 13.09 11.39 -9.94
C PRO A 93 12.15 11.06 -11.10
N GLY A 94 11.32 12.04 -11.48
CA GLY A 94 10.38 11.92 -12.58
C GLY A 94 9.18 11.02 -12.24
N ASP A 95 8.51 10.50 -13.28
CA ASP A 95 7.38 9.57 -13.14
C ASP A 95 7.88 8.12 -13.04
N ARG A 96 8.61 7.85 -11.94
CA ARG A 96 9.22 6.54 -11.67
C ARG A 96 8.80 6.05 -10.30
N VAL A 97 8.89 4.74 -10.11
CA VAL A 97 8.55 4.06 -8.85
C VAL A 97 9.65 3.11 -8.45
N ARG A 98 9.67 2.71 -7.18
CA ARG A 98 10.52 1.60 -6.75
C ARG A 98 9.74 0.32 -6.67
N GLN A 99 10.28 -0.74 -7.24
CA GLN A 99 9.62 -2.03 -7.29
C GLN A 99 10.44 -3.08 -6.56
N LEU A 100 9.76 -3.89 -5.76
CA LEU A 100 10.33 -5.00 -5.03
C LEU A 100 10.24 -6.28 -5.87
N TRP A 101 11.34 -7.04 -5.90
CA TRP A 101 11.46 -8.27 -6.67
C TRP A 101 11.90 -9.44 -5.79
N LEU A 102 11.26 -10.59 -6.01
CA LEU A 102 11.72 -11.88 -5.53
C LEU A 102 12.69 -12.49 -6.52
N MET A 103 13.89 -12.82 -6.05
CA MET A 103 14.92 -13.49 -6.84
C MET A 103 15.02 -14.97 -6.45
N ARG A 104 15.20 -15.83 -7.45
CA ARG A 104 15.37 -17.28 -7.29
C ARG A 104 16.36 -17.82 -8.33
N PRO A 105 17.13 -18.88 -8.02
CA PRO A 105 18.01 -19.51 -8.99
C PRO A 105 17.21 -20.05 -10.18
N GLY A 106 17.68 -19.78 -11.41
CA GLY A 106 17.07 -20.33 -12.63
C GLY A 106 15.65 -19.84 -12.96
N ALA A 107 15.12 -18.83 -12.27
CA ALA A 107 13.80 -18.28 -12.54
C ALA A 107 13.84 -16.77 -12.75
N ALA A 108 12.90 -16.27 -13.55
CA ALA A 108 12.73 -14.82 -13.75
C ALA A 108 12.36 -14.13 -12.42
N PRO A 109 12.83 -12.88 -12.19
CA PRO A 109 12.41 -12.08 -11.05
C PRO A 109 10.88 -11.92 -11.02
N ARG A 110 10.28 -12.12 -9.85
CA ARG A 110 8.82 -11.95 -9.66
C ARG A 110 8.56 -10.65 -8.92
N SER A 111 7.69 -9.79 -9.47
CA SER A 111 7.23 -8.59 -8.79
C SER A 111 6.53 -8.94 -7.47
N LEU A 112 6.86 -8.21 -6.41
CA LEU A 112 6.23 -8.28 -5.09
C LEU A 112 5.47 -7.00 -4.72
N GLY A 113 5.45 -6.01 -5.62
CA GLY A 113 4.74 -4.75 -5.43
C GLY A 113 5.64 -3.52 -5.55
N LEU A 114 5.00 -2.36 -5.45
CA LEU A 114 5.61 -1.04 -5.59
C LEU A 114 5.70 -0.37 -4.23
N PHE A 115 6.84 0.22 -3.91
CA PHE A 115 6.96 1.05 -2.72
C PHE A 115 6.22 2.37 -2.93
N ASP A 116 5.56 2.81 -1.87
CA ASP A 116 4.92 4.12 -1.76
C ASP A 116 5.57 4.87 -0.58
N GLY A 117 6.49 5.79 -0.90
CA GLY A 117 7.37 6.44 0.07
C GLY A 117 8.12 5.43 0.95
N ASP A 118 7.97 5.58 2.27
CA ASP A 118 8.56 4.71 3.29
C ASP A 118 7.57 3.64 3.82
N THR A 119 6.41 3.48 3.17
CA THR A 119 5.38 2.53 3.60
C THR A 119 5.90 1.09 3.48
N PRO A 120 5.81 0.25 4.54
CA PRO A 120 6.22 -1.14 4.49
C PRO A 120 5.43 -1.95 3.45
N LEU A 121 6.12 -2.76 2.66
CA LEU A 121 5.51 -3.75 1.78
C LEU A 121 5.43 -5.11 2.45
N ILE A 122 4.33 -5.82 2.22
CA ILE A 122 4.16 -7.20 2.67
C ILE A 122 4.39 -8.10 1.46
N ALA A 123 5.52 -8.81 1.46
CA ALA A 123 5.82 -9.83 0.49
C ALA A 123 5.17 -11.15 0.92
N SER A 124 4.41 -11.77 0.03
CA SER A 124 3.73 -13.04 0.25
C SER A 124 4.03 -14.05 -0.86
N GLY A 125 3.71 -15.31 -0.59
CA GLY A 125 4.02 -16.41 -1.50
C GLY A 125 5.52 -16.63 -1.65
N LEU A 126 6.28 -16.41 -0.57
CA LEU A 126 7.68 -16.78 -0.49
C LEU A 126 7.78 -18.27 -0.19
N ASN A 127 8.68 -18.97 -0.88
CA ASN A 127 9.00 -20.36 -0.59
C ASN A 127 10.52 -20.48 -0.35
N ARG A 128 10.97 -21.64 0.14
CA ARG A 128 12.38 -21.85 0.52
C ARG A 128 13.39 -21.57 -0.59
N ALA A 129 12.99 -21.70 -1.86
CA ALA A 129 13.82 -21.36 -3.01
C ALA A 129 14.09 -19.85 -3.20
N ALA A 130 13.45 -18.96 -2.43
CA ALA A 130 13.71 -17.53 -2.41
C ALA A 130 15.14 -17.25 -1.94
N THR A 131 16.00 -16.67 -2.78
CA THR A 131 17.40 -16.41 -2.39
C THR A 131 17.66 -14.97 -1.99
N SER A 132 16.98 -14.01 -2.63
CA SER A 132 17.13 -12.60 -2.28
C SER A 132 15.92 -11.76 -2.66
N LEU A 133 15.81 -10.59 -2.02
CA LEU A 133 14.95 -9.50 -2.45
C LEU A 133 15.80 -8.42 -3.10
N ALA A 134 15.34 -7.88 -4.22
CA ALA A 134 15.97 -6.78 -4.92
C ALA A 134 15.00 -5.61 -5.09
N VAL A 135 15.50 -4.39 -5.04
CA VAL A 135 14.72 -3.17 -5.32
C VAL A 135 15.31 -2.48 -6.52
N THR A 136 14.48 -2.11 -7.49
CA THR A 136 14.88 -1.39 -8.71
C THR A 136 14.09 -0.09 -8.84
N VAL A 137 14.49 0.77 -9.79
CA VAL A 137 13.76 2.01 -10.11
C VAL A 137 13.14 1.86 -11.50
N GLU A 138 11.82 1.72 -11.52
CA GLU A 138 11.03 1.36 -12.70
C GLU A 138 10.21 2.55 -13.21
N PRO A 139 9.69 2.49 -14.45
CA PRO A 139 8.67 3.43 -14.92
C PRO A 139 7.42 3.41 -14.03
N ALA A 140 6.62 4.48 -14.08
CA ALA A 140 5.33 4.54 -13.39
C ALA A 140 4.46 3.30 -13.65
N GLY A 141 3.80 2.81 -12.60
CA GLY A 141 3.04 1.55 -12.62
C GLY A 141 3.88 0.29 -12.51
N GLY A 142 5.21 0.41 -12.56
CA GLY A 142 6.14 -0.72 -12.48
C GLY A 142 6.33 -1.45 -13.81
N SER A 143 7.03 -2.57 -13.73
CA SER A 143 7.44 -3.38 -14.87
C SER A 143 7.07 -4.85 -14.67
N ALA A 144 6.96 -5.59 -15.78
CA ALA A 144 6.80 -7.05 -15.75
C ALA A 144 8.12 -7.77 -15.42
N LEU A 145 9.25 -7.17 -15.81
CA LEU A 145 10.62 -7.58 -15.49
C LEU A 145 11.44 -6.33 -15.13
N PRO A 146 12.52 -6.45 -14.33
CA PRO A 146 13.37 -5.31 -14.01
C PRO A 146 13.90 -4.60 -15.27
N THR A 147 13.77 -3.28 -15.34
CA THR A 147 14.35 -2.47 -16.43
C THR A 147 15.68 -1.83 -16.05
N THR A 148 16.01 -1.76 -14.75
CA THR A 148 17.28 -1.27 -14.23
C THR A 148 17.99 -2.31 -13.37
N GLY A 149 19.27 -2.09 -13.09
CA GLY A 149 19.97 -2.82 -12.04
C GLY A 149 19.36 -2.54 -10.65
N PRO A 150 19.53 -3.46 -9.68
CA PRO A 150 19.08 -3.23 -8.31
C PRO A 150 19.79 -2.04 -7.67
N VAL A 151 19.04 -1.16 -7.01
CA VAL A 151 19.61 -0.11 -6.15
C VAL A 151 20.01 -0.67 -4.78
N VAL A 152 19.35 -1.75 -4.34
CA VAL A 152 19.73 -2.55 -3.18
C VAL A 152 19.24 -3.98 -3.36
N GLN A 153 20.00 -4.93 -2.82
CA GLN A 153 19.64 -6.34 -2.79
C GLN A 153 20.01 -6.94 -1.43
N LEU A 154 19.17 -7.83 -0.93
CA LEU A 154 19.33 -8.49 0.37
C LEU A 154 19.14 -10.00 0.21
N ALA A 155 20.16 -10.78 0.56
CA ALA A 155 20.05 -12.23 0.67
C ALA A 155 19.11 -12.62 1.82
N LEU A 156 18.35 -13.71 1.63
CA LEU A 156 17.33 -14.16 2.58
C LEU A 156 17.74 -15.38 3.43
N GLU A 157 18.97 -15.88 3.26
CA GLU A 157 19.50 -17.04 3.98
C GLU A 157 19.42 -16.88 5.50
N SER A 158 19.80 -15.71 6.02
CA SER A 158 19.76 -15.42 7.46
C SER A 158 18.35 -15.36 8.05
N VAL A 159 17.31 -15.30 7.22
CA VAL A 159 15.90 -15.27 7.64
C VAL A 159 15.13 -16.54 7.23
N GLY A 160 15.85 -17.62 6.92
CA GLY A 160 15.27 -18.96 6.75
C GLY A 160 14.79 -19.29 5.34
N PHE A 161 15.27 -18.58 4.31
CA PHE A 161 15.09 -18.97 2.91
C PHE A 161 16.44 -19.32 2.27
N GLY A 162 16.49 -19.62 0.97
CA GLY A 162 17.73 -19.94 0.26
C GLY A 162 18.23 -21.38 0.47
N GLU A 163 17.36 -22.29 0.89
CA GLU A 163 17.64 -23.74 1.01
C GLU A 163 17.20 -24.51 -0.24
#